data_AF-A0A090T647-F1
#
_entry.id   AF-A0A090T647-F1
#
_cell.length_a   1.000
_cell.length_b   1.000
_cell.length_c   1.000
_cell.angle_alpha   90.00
_cell.angle_beta   90.00
_cell.angle_gamma   90.00
#
_symmetry.space_group_name_H-M   'P 1'
#
loop_
_entity.id
_entity.type
_entity.pdbx_description
1 polymer ?
#
loop_
_entity_poly.entity_id
_entity_poly.type
_entity_poly.pdbx_seq_one_letter_code
_entity_poly.pdbx_strand_id
1 'polypeptide(L)' 'MTNTNNGKTVDVKINDRGPFVKGRVIDLSRKSFEQIGSINKGTLPVKIDVIDDSNTFRYKH' A
#
# COMPACT_ATOMS: atom_id res chain seq x y z
N MET A 1 4.97 -3.48 1.97
CA MET A 1 4.96 -2.00 1.83
C MET A 1 5.87 -1.38 2.88
N THR A 2 6.60 -0.31 2.55
CA THR A 2 7.56 0.34 3.46
C THR A 2 7.31 1.84 3.56
N ASN A 3 7.20 2.39 4.77
CA ASN A 3 7.22 3.84 5.00
C ASN A 3 8.66 4.35 4.87
N THR A 4 8.93 5.21 3.89
CA THR A 4 10.29 5.67 3.59
C THR A 4 10.85 6.65 4.63
N ASN A 5 10.01 7.22 5.50
CA ASN A 5 10.46 8.13 6.54
C ASN A 5 11.10 7.42 7.74
N ASN A 6 10.74 6.16 7.99
CA ASN A 6 11.15 5.45 9.21
C ASN A 6 11.49 3.97 9.00
N GLY A 7 11.37 3.45 7.77
CA GLY A 7 11.69 2.07 7.43
C GLY A 7 10.68 1.02 7.91
N LYS A 8 9.58 1.40 8.58
CA LYS A 8 8.57 0.44 9.03
C LYS A 8 7.84 -0.20 7.85
N THR A 9 7.52 -1.48 7.99
CA THR A 9 6.89 -2.28 6.93
C THR A 9 5.57 -2.91 7.36
N VAL A 10 4.71 -3.17 6.37
CA VAL A 10 3.49 -3.96 6.52
C VAL A 10 3.22 -4.72 5.22
N ASP A 11 2.85 -5.98 5.34
CA ASP A 11 2.39 -6.78 4.22
C ASP A 11 0.88 -6.72 4.11
N VAL A 12 0.39 -6.53 2.88
CA VAL A 12 -1.02 -6.32 2.58
C VAL A 12 -1.40 -7.08 1.31
N LYS A 13 -2.66 -7.51 1.24
CA LYS A 13 -3.26 -8.07 0.03
C LYS A 13 -3.98 -6.95 -0.71
N ILE A 14 -3.70 -6.83 -2.01
CA ILE A 14 -4.46 -5.94 -2.89
C ILE A 14 -5.87 -6.50 -3.08
N ASN A 15 -6.89 -5.68 -2.79
CA ASN A 15 -8.30 -6.07 -2.88
C ASN A 15 -9.18 -5.04 -3.60
N ASP A 16 -8.64 -3.88 -4.01
CA ASP A 16 -9.39 -2.83 -4.70
C ASP A 16 -8.53 -2.14 -5.77
N ARG A 17 -9.18 -1.42 -6.69
CA ARG A 17 -8.58 -0.62 -7.76
C ARG A 17 -8.45 0.84 -7.34
N GLY A 18 -7.67 1.60 -8.10
CA GLY A 18 -7.39 3.01 -7.84
C GLY A 18 -6.12 3.19 -7.02
N PRO A 19 -5.90 4.37 -6.42
CA PRO A 19 -6.79 5.54 -6.36
C PRO A 19 -6.88 6.32 -7.68
N PHE A 20 -8.02 6.97 -7.95
CA PHE A 20 -8.29 7.71 -9.20
C PHE A 20 -7.87 9.18 -9.16
N VAL A 21 -7.11 9.58 -8.12
CA VAL A 21 -6.63 10.96 -7.91
C VAL A 21 -5.11 11.03 -8.05
N LYS A 22 -4.60 12.13 -8.63
CA LYS A 22 -3.15 12.34 -8.77
C LYS A 22 -2.47 12.41 -7.40
N GLY A 23 -1.30 11.78 -7.29
CA GLY A 23 -0.44 11.85 -6.10
C GLY A 23 -0.71 10.81 -5.00
N ARG A 24 -1.74 9.96 -5.15
CA ARG A 24 -1.90 8.76 -4.31
C ARG A 24 -1.65 7.52 -5.16
N VAL A 25 -1.00 6.51 -4.59
CA VAL A 25 -0.65 5.27 -5.29
C VAL A 25 -1.37 4.05 -4.71
N ILE A 26 -1.83 4.12 -3.46
CA ILE A 26 -2.52 3.03 -2.76
C ILE A 26 -3.20 3.58 -1.51
N ASP A 27 -4.32 2.97 -1.15
CA ASP A 27 -5.04 3.25 0.08
C ASP A 27 -4.97 2.02 0.99
N LEU A 28 -4.61 2.26 2.25
CA LEU A 28 -4.51 1.22 3.26
C LEU A 28 -5.76 1.19 4.14
N SER A 29 -6.07 0.00 4.67
CA SER A 29 -6.93 -0.08 5.84
C SER A 29 -6.32 0.70 7.01
N ARG A 30 -7.17 1.21 7.91
CA ARG A 30 -6.74 1.92 9.12
C ARG A 30 -5.69 1.11 9.91
N LYS A 31 -5.96 -0.18 10.12
CA LYS A 31 -5.10 -1.10 10.88
C LYS A 31 -3.72 -1.29 10.22
N SER A 32 -3.66 -1.36 8.89
CA SER A 32 -2.38 -1.47 8.17
C SER A 32 -1.59 -0.16 8.23
N PHE A 33 -2.27 0.99 8.16
CA PHE A 33 -1.61 2.29 8.26
C PHE A 33 -1.00 2.52 9.65
N GLU A 34 -1.73 2.19 10.73
CA GLU A 34 -1.25 2.33 12.12
C GLU A 34 0.06 1.59 12.40
N GLN A 35 0.35 0.52 11.66
CA GLN A 35 1.59 -0.25 11.81
C GLN A 35 2.82 0.49 11.27
N ILE A 36 2.65 1.31 10.22
CA ILE A 36 3.75 2.00 9.55
C ILE A 36 3.77 3.51 9.81
N GLY A 37 2.68 4.10 10.33
CA GLY A 37 2.57 5.53 10.59
C GLY A 37 1.45 5.90 11.55
N SER A 38 1.41 7.17 11.96
CA SER A 38 0.32 7.71 12.79
C SER A 38 -0.83 8.14 11.91
N ILE A 39 -2.06 7.69 12.21
CA ILE A 39 -3.29 8.06 11.47
C ILE A 39 -3.46 9.57 11.33
N ASN A 40 -2.98 10.36 12.30
CA ASN A 40 -3.08 11.82 12.27
C ASN A 40 -2.30 12.46 11.11
N LYS A 41 -1.36 11.73 10.47
CA LYS A 41 -0.66 12.23 9.28
C LYS A 41 -1.54 12.21 8.02
N GLY A 42 -2.56 11.37 7.96
CA GLY A 42 -3.41 11.16 6.79
C GLY A 42 -2.73 10.42 5.63
N THR A 43 -1.56 10.88 5.18
CA THR A 43 -0.77 10.27 4.12
C THR A 43 0.71 10.20 4.50
N LEU A 44 1.46 9.32 3.82
CA LEU A 44 2.91 9.21 3.95
C LEU A 44 3.54 8.64 2.67
N PRO A 45 4.79 8.97 2.36
CA PRO A 45 5.54 8.36 1.25
C PRO A 45 5.84 6.89 1.53
N VAL A 46 5.64 6.05 0.52
CA VAL A 46 5.84 4.60 0.60
C VAL A 46 6.64 4.05 -0.57
N LYS A 47 7.35 2.96 -0.32
CA LYS A 47 7.84 2.01 -1.33
C LYS A 47 6.97 0.77 -1.32
N ILE A 48 6.61 0.26 -2.50
CA ILE A 48 5.82 -0.96 -2.68
C ILE A 48 6.70 -1.99 -3.35
N ASP A 49 6.71 -3.21 -2.81
CA ASP A 49 7.37 -4.38 -3.36
C ASP A 49 6.32 -5.51 -3.41
N VAL A 50 6.25 -6.23 -4.53
CA VAL A 50 5.34 -7.38 -4.71
C VAL A 50 6.06 -8.62 -4.19
N ILE A 51 5.50 -9.23 -3.14
CA ILE A 51 6.11 -10.40 -2.47
C ILE A 51 5.52 -11.74 -2.92
N ASP A 52 4.30 -11.73 -3.46
CA ASP A 52 3.61 -12.89 -4.02
C ASP A 52 2.61 -12.40 -5.08
N ASP A 53 2.69 -12.97 -6.28
CA ASP A 53 1.77 -12.68 -7.40
C ASP A 53 1.02 -13.91 -7.90
N SER A 54 1.19 -15.07 -7.24
CA SER A 54 0.66 -16.37 -7.68
C SER A 54 -0.87 -16.38 -7.84
N ASN A 55 -1.57 -15.57 -7.05
CA ASN A 55 -3.02 -15.46 -7.04
C ASN A 55 -3.54 -14.20 -7.76
N THR A 56 -2.72 -13.61 -8.64
CA THR A 56 -3.10 -12.44 -9.43
C THR A 56 -3.73 -12.88 -10.75
N PHE A 57 -4.98 -12.48 -10.99
CA PHE A 57 -5.59 -12.65 -12.31
C PHE A 57 -4.89 -11.72 -13.31
N ARG A 58 -4.12 -12.30 -14.23
CA ARG A 58 -3.47 -11.58 -15.32
C ARG A 58 -4.31 -11.74 -16.58
N TYR A 59 -4.84 -10.64 -17.10
CA TYR A 59 -5.46 -10.65 -18.42
C TYR A 59 -4.36 -10.96 -19.44
N LYS A 60 -4.42 -12.13 -20.09
CA LYS A 60 -3.59 -12.43 -21.24
C LYS A 60 -4.26 -11.77 -22.45
N HIS A 61 -3.55 -10.86 -23.10
CA HIS A 61 -3.96 -10.31 -24.40
C HIS A 61 -3.98 -11.41 -25.46
#